data_AF-A0A821YYL6-F1
#
_entry.id   AF-A0A821YYL6-F1
#
_cell.length_a   1.000
_cell.length_b   1.000
_cell.length_c   1.000
_cell.angle_alpha   90.00
_cell.angle_beta   90.00
_cell.angle_gamma   90.00
#
_symmetry.space_group_name_H-M   'P 1'
#
loop_
_entity.id
_entity.type
_entity.pdbx_description
1 polymer ?
#
loop_
_entity_poly.entity_id
_entity_poly.type
_entity_poly.pdbx_seq_one_letter_code
_entity_poly.pdbx_strand_id
1 'polypeptide(L)' 'YGSYGRADQRNVICRFVHTYFVPLLPSIHCPHVGPTRRGACTDKTIDFYYNQPNFLACAHRQ' A
#
# COMPACT_ATOMS: atom_id res chain seq x y z
N TYR A 1 13.09 -6.99 -7.57
CA TYR A 1 12.64 -5.80 -8.32
C TYR A 1 11.12 -5.56 -8.20
N GLY A 2 10.23 -6.55 -8.40
CA GLY A 2 8.77 -6.37 -8.22
C GLY A 2 8.05 -6.03 -9.55
N SER A 3 6.73 -5.87 -9.53
CA SER A 3 5.90 -5.57 -10.71
C SER A 3 4.74 -4.63 -10.36
N TYR A 4 4.22 -3.87 -11.33
CA TYR A 4 3.06 -2.99 -11.12
C TYR A 4 1.81 -3.73 -10.63
N GLY A 5 1.61 -4.99 -11.01
CA GLY A 5 0.52 -5.82 -10.47
C GLY A 5 0.64 -6.15 -8.98
N ARG A 6 1.78 -5.82 -8.33
CA ARG A 6 2.03 -5.99 -6.90
C ARG A 6 2.63 -4.71 -6.30
N ALA A 7 2.18 -3.55 -6.79
CA ALA A 7 2.67 -2.23 -6.37
C ALA A 7 2.23 -1.83 -4.94
N ASP A 8 1.54 -2.71 -4.22
CA ASP A 8 1.17 -2.55 -2.83
C ASP A 8 2.08 -3.36 -1.87
N GLN A 9 2.99 -4.19 -2.42
CA GLN A 9 3.89 -5.05 -1.65
C GLN A 9 5.23 -4.37 -1.32
N ARG A 10 6.01 -4.96 -0.42
CA ARG A 10 7.38 -4.53 -0.06
C ARG A 10 8.36 -4.73 -1.21
N ASN A 11 8.27 -3.88 -2.22
CA ASN A 11 9.17 -3.87 -3.35
C ASN A 11 9.47 -2.43 -3.81
N VAL A 12 10.38 -2.31 -4.77
CA VAL A 12 10.83 -1.02 -5.31
C VAL A 12 9.70 -0.30 -6.04
N ILE A 13 8.79 -1.02 -6.70
CA ILE A 13 7.67 -0.43 -7.45
C ILE A 13 6.71 0.29 -6.50
N CYS A 14 6.36 -0.32 -5.36
CA CYS A 14 5.51 0.33 -4.35
C CYS A 14 6.12 1.66 -3.87
N ARG A 15 7.41 1.63 -3.57
CA ARG A 15 8.15 2.84 -3.13
C ARG A 15 8.23 3.88 -4.22
N PHE A 16 8.47 3.49 -5.47
CA PHE A 16 8.54 4.40 -6.60
C PHE A 16 7.22 5.12 -6.84
N VAL A 17 6.10 4.38 -6.81
CA VAL A 17 4.75 4.97 -6.88
C VAL A 17 4.59 6.00 -5.76
N HIS A 18 4.84 5.62 -4.51
CA HIS A 18 4.64 6.56 -3.41
C HIS A 18 5.60 7.76 -3.42
N THR A 19 6.86 7.60 -3.84
CA THR A 19 7.77 8.75 -4.02
C THR A 19 7.24 9.74 -5.07
N TYR A 20 6.62 9.25 -6.14
CA TYR A 20 6.10 10.10 -7.22
C TYR A 20 4.75 10.77 -6.86
N PHE A 21 3.86 10.04 -6.17
CA PHE A 21 2.50 10.51 -5.88
C PHE A 21 2.36 11.24 -4.54
N VAL A 22 3.28 11.09 -3.58
CA VAL A 22 3.26 11.83 -2.29
C VAL A 22 3.02 13.35 -2.42
N PRO A 23 3.61 14.08 -3.39
CA PRO A 23 3.35 15.52 -3.51
C PRO A 23 1.97 15.86 -4.09
N LEU A 24 1.28 14.90 -4.71
CA LEU A 24 -0.03 15.13 -5.33
C LEU A 24 -1.09 15.06 -4.25
N LEU A 25 -1.86 16.14 -4.02
CA LEU A 25 -3.00 16.16 -3.09
C LEU A 25 -2.66 15.67 -1.65
N PRO A 26 -1.69 16.28 -0.95
CA PRO A 26 -1.30 15.84 0.40
C PRO A 26 -2.45 15.92 1.43
N SER A 27 -3.43 16.80 1.20
CA SER A 27 -4.59 17.00 2.09
C SER A 27 -5.54 15.79 2.18
N ILE A 28 -5.48 14.85 1.24
CA ILE A 28 -6.32 13.64 1.23
C ILE A 28 -5.50 12.36 1.47
N HIS A 29 -4.18 12.47 1.59
CA HIS A 29 -3.30 11.33 1.80
C HIS A 29 -3.41 10.82 3.24
N CYS A 30 -3.85 9.57 3.39
CA CYS A 30 -3.84 8.87 4.67
C CYS A 30 -2.43 8.27 4.92
N PRO A 31 -1.96 8.16 6.18
CA PRO A 31 -0.63 7.63 6.52
C PRO A 31 -0.55 6.10 6.41
N HIS A 32 -0.84 5.55 5.24
CA HIS A 32 -0.80 4.11 4.94
C HIS A 32 0.59 3.62 4.49
N VAL A 33 1.47 4.55 4.17
CA VAL A 33 2.88 4.34 3.81
C VAL A 33 3.72 4.78 5.01
N GLY A 34 4.14 3.83 5.85
CA GLY A 34 4.88 4.18 7.05
C GLY A 34 5.42 3.00 7.85
N PRO A 35 6.34 3.28 8.81
CA PRO A 35 7.00 2.27 9.64
C PRO A 35 6.03 1.54 10.59
N THR A 36 4.79 2.02 10.73
CA THR A 36 3.70 1.35 11.44
C THR A 36 3.01 0.25 10.60
N ARG A 37 3.36 0.11 9.31
CA ARG A 37 3.17 -1.08 8.45
C ARG A 37 1.74 -1.55 8.21
N ARG A 38 0.74 -0.66 8.15
CA ARG A 38 -0.67 -1.11 8.15
C ARG A 38 -1.41 -1.14 6.80
N GLY A 39 -0.87 -0.64 5.69
CA GLY A 39 -1.61 -0.62 4.40
C GLY A 39 -0.83 -1.01 3.14
N ALA A 40 0.31 -0.37 2.90
CA ALA A 40 1.11 -0.56 1.69
C ALA A 40 2.61 -0.75 1.94
N CYS A 41 3.29 -1.28 0.94
CA CYS A 41 4.72 -1.58 0.90
C CYS A 41 5.19 -2.60 1.96
N THR A 42 4.35 -3.60 2.24
CA THR A 42 4.63 -4.70 3.17
C THR A 42 4.65 -6.06 2.47
N ASP A 43 5.26 -7.05 3.11
CA ASP A 43 5.24 -8.42 2.61
C ASP A 43 3.80 -8.97 2.79
N LYS A 44 3.13 -9.30 1.68
CA LYS A 44 1.73 -9.77 1.66
C LYS A 44 1.69 -11.21 1.16
N THR A 45 1.06 -12.09 1.94
CA THR A 45 0.82 -13.48 1.56
C THR A 45 -0.41 -13.59 0.66
N ILE A 46 -0.63 -14.76 0.05
CA ILE A 46 -1.89 -15.06 -0.66
C ILE A 46 -3.09 -14.87 0.28
N ASP A 47 -2.95 -15.34 1.52
CA ASP A 47 -3.95 -15.26 2.59
C ASP A 47 -4.38 -13.82 2.90
N PHE A 48 -3.43 -12.89 2.88
CA PHE A 48 -3.69 -11.47 3.04
C PHE A 48 -4.70 -10.91 2.01
N TYR A 49 -4.84 -11.51 0.82
CA TYR A 49 -5.80 -11.04 -0.19
C TYR A 49 -7.18 -11.70 -0.05
N TYR A 50 -7.22 -12.96 0.39
CA TYR A 50 -8.47 -13.74 0.44
C TYR A 50 -9.17 -13.67 1.79
N ASN A 51 -8.45 -13.37 2.88
CA ASN A 51 -9.01 -13.31 4.23
C ASN A 51 -9.25 -11.88 4.72
N GLN A 52 -9.41 -10.90 3.82
CA GLN A 52 -9.82 -9.56 4.20
C GLN A 52 -11.35 -9.49 4.15
N PRO A 53 -12.04 -9.46 5.31
CA PRO A 53 -13.51 -9.42 5.35
C PRO A 53 -14.07 -8.12 4.73
N ASN A 54 -13.22 -7.14 4.44
CA ASN A 54 -13.58 -5.92 3.73
C ASN A 54 -12.34 -5.33 3.04
N PHE A 55 -12.02 -5.82 1.85
CA PHE A 55 -10.87 -5.35 1.04
C PHE A 55 -10.88 -3.82 0.87
N LEU A 56 -12.06 -3.22 0.62
CA LEU A 56 -12.25 -1.77 0.54
C LEU A 56 -11.89 -1.06 1.85
N ALA A 57 -12.26 -1.62 3.01
CA ALA A 57 -11.85 -1.07 4.30
C ALA A 57 -10.37 -1.32 4.67
N CYS A 58 -9.64 -2.19 3.96
CA CYS A 58 -8.21 -2.38 4.16
C CYS A 58 -7.40 -1.32 3.38
N ALA A 59 -7.84 -0.99 2.15
CA ALA A 59 -7.22 0.05 1.33
C ALA A 59 -7.41 1.48 1.89
N HIS A 60 -8.48 1.71 2.65
CA HIS A 60 -8.88 3.04 3.14
C HIS A 60 -8.87 3.19 4.66
N ARG A 61 -8.35 2.22 5.43
CA ARG A 61 -8.23 2.39 6.88
C ARG A 61 -7.11 3.38 7.21
N GLN A 62 -7.56 4.60 7.51
CA GLN A 62 -6.83 5.71 8.14
C GLN A 62 -6.24 5.28 9.47
#